data_AF-A0A2V9N1L5-F1
#
_entry.id   AF-A0A2V9N1L5-F1
#
_cell.length_a   1.000
_cell.length_b   1.000
_cell.length_c   1.000
_cell.angle_alpha   90.00
_cell.angle_beta   90.00
_cell.angle_gamma   90.00
#
_symmetry.space_group_name_H-M   'P 1'
#
loop_
_entity.id
_entity.type
_entity.pdbx_description
1 polymer ?
#
loop_
_entity_poly.entity_id
_entity_poly.type
_entity_poly.pdbx_seq_one_letter_code
_entity_poly.pdbx_strand_id
1 'polypeptide(L)'
;MLIDRVDEAQAQVRDAHAVALDGNLAAIAYSIAFYRDDRTEMARQVTAAAGKPGIEDLLLALDADSSAYYGQLGKARALSEHAADSAERAGGKEIRAQYYAASGIREGLFGNSNRAREQATIASGYFGGRDLAYGVALAYIFAGDLNRGEAQTEELEKRLPEDTIVKCNYLPTLRAKLALMHSKPQEAIDILTAAASCELGLPVYSYYNWPNLYPAYVRGEAYLAAHRGSEAVAEFQKILTHRGLVLNEPIGAVSQLQLGRAYVLSGDLVNGRAAYQKFLDLWKDADPDIPILKQAKTEYAKLPEVRL
;
A
#
# COMPACT_ATOMS: atom_id res chain seq x y z
N MET A 1 -16.38 -0.43 -7.75
CA MET A 1 -14.91 -0.67 -7.71
C MET A 1 -14.52 -1.76 -6.72
N LEU A 2 -14.89 -1.64 -5.44
CA LEU A 2 -14.41 -2.51 -4.35
C LEU A 2 -14.87 -3.99 -4.44
N ILE A 3 -15.91 -4.26 -5.24
CA ILE A 3 -16.43 -5.61 -5.55
C ILE A 3 -16.27 -5.93 -7.05
N ASP A 4 -15.26 -5.34 -7.70
CA ASP A 4 -14.90 -5.51 -9.11
C ASP A 4 -15.97 -5.17 -10.16
N ARG A 5 -17.03 -4.48 -9.76
CA ARG A 5 -18.05 -3.89 -10.65
C ARG A 5 -17.67 -2.47 -11.06
N VAL A 6 -16.64 -2.33 -11.90
CA VAL A 6 -16.10 -1.00 -12.27
C VAL A 6 -16.96 -0.27 -13.30
N ASP A 7 -17.53 -0.97 -14.27
CA ASP A 7 -18.38 -0.35 -15.29
C ASP A 7 -19.66 0.26 -14.70
N GLU A 8 -20.26 -0.44 -13.74
CA GLU A 8 -21.42 0.06 -13.00
C GLU A 8 -21.07 1.26 -12.12
N ALA A 9 -19.91 1.22 -11.44
CA ALA A 9 -19.45 2.37 -10.67
C ALA A 9 -19.25 3.60 -11.57
N GLN A 10 -18.73 3.42 -12.79
CA GLN A 10 -18.59 4.52 -13.74
C GLN A 10 -19.95 5.05 -14.22
N ALA A 11 -20.90 4.16 -14.51
CA ALA A 11 -22.25 4.56 -14.90
C ALA A 11 -22.89 5.44 -13.81
N GLN A 12 -22.80 5.02 -12.54
CA GLN A 12 -23.33 5.79 -11.42
C GLN A 12 -22.66 7.16 -11.25
N VAL A 13 -21.33 7.25 -11.44
CA VAL A 13 -20.63 8.55 -11.39
C VAL A 13 -21.10 9.48 -12.51
N ARG A 14 -21.29 8.97 -13.73
CA ARG A 14 -21.84 9.76 -14.84
C ARG A 14 -23.25 10.24 -14.56
N ASP A 15 -24.11 9.35 -14.04
CA ASP A 15 -25.49 9.68 -13.71
C ASP A 15 -25.55 10.74 -12.60
N ALA A 16 -24.68 10.65 -11.58
CA ALA A 16 -24.58 11.65 -10.51
C ALA A 16 -24.14 13.03 -11.03
N HIS A 17 -23.16 13.08 -11.93
CA HIS A 17 -22.76 14.33 -12.60
C HIS A 17 -23.89 14.90 -13.47
N ALA A 18 -24.67 14.05 -14.15
CA ALA A 18 -25.79 14.50 -14.98
C ALA A 18 -26.90 15.19 -14.17
N VAL A 19 -27.00 14.91 -12.87
CA VAL A 19 -27.96 15.55 -11.95
C VAL A 19 -27.31 16.56 -10.99
N ALA A 20 -26.08 17.03 -11.28
CA ALA A 20 -25.33 18.02 -10.51
C ALA A 20 -25.06 17.64 -9.03
N LEU A 21 -24.97 16.35 -8.73
CA LEU A 21 -24.51 15.85 -7.43
C LEU A 21 -22.97 15.79 -7.42
N ASP A 22 -22.31 16.95 -7.35
CA ASP A 22 -20.84 17.06 -7.46
C ASP A 22 -20.08 16.86 -6.14
N GLY A 23 -20.78 16.51 -5.05
CA GLY A 23 -20.16 16.29 -3.74
C GLY A 23 -19.23 15.07 -3.71
N ASN A 24 -17.92 15.31 -3.66
CA ASN A 24 -16.85 14.33 -3.42
C ASN A 24 -16.66 13.21 -4.47
N LEU A 25 -17.13 13.41 -5.72
CA LEU A 25 -16.94 12.45 -6.81
C LEU A 25 -15.52 12.44 -7.40
N ALA A 26 -14.72 13.49 -7.19
CA ALA A 26 -13.40 13.64 -7.81
C ALA A 26 -12.45 12.48 -7.46
N ALA A 27 -12.41 12.07 -6.18
CA ALA A 27 -11.58 10.96 -5.74
C ALA A 27 -12.06 9.61 -6.31
N ILE A 28 -13.39 9.43 -6.45
CA ILE A 28 -13.99 8.26 -7.09
C ILE A 28 -13.62 8.21 -8.57
N ALA A 29 -13.78 9.33 -9.30
CA ALA A 29 -13.43 9.44 -10.70
C ALA A 29 -11.93 9.19 -10.92
N TYR A 30 -11.08 9.74 -10.06
CA TYR A 30 -9.64 9.48 -10.06
C TYR A 30 -9.34 7.98 -9.91
N SER A 31 -9.95 7.31 -8.94
CA SER A 31 -9.71 5.88 -8.71
C SER A 31 -10.24 4.98 -9.84
N ILE A 32 -11.37 5.34 -10.48
CA ILE A 32 -11.85 4.66 -11.69
C ILE A 32 -10.87 4.86 -12.84
N ALA A 33 -10.35 6.07 -13.00
CA ALA A 33 -9.34 6.39 -14.00
C ALA A 33 -8.06 5.58 -13.77
N PHE A 34 -7.57 5.51 -12.52
CA PHE A 34 -6.44 4.65 -12.16
C PHE A 34 -6.71 3.17 -12.49
N TYR A 35 -7.88 2.65 -12.12
CA TYR A 35 -8.25 1.26 -12.42
C TYR A 35 -8.20 0.95 -13.92
N ARG A 36 -8.52 1.94 -14.76
CA ARG A 36 -8.55 1.81 -16.23
C ARG A 36 -7.28 2.29 -16.92
N ASP A 37 -6.24 2.61 -16.16
CA ASP A 37 -4.99 3.16 -16.68
C ASP A 37 -5.16 4.49 -17.46
N ASP A 38 -6.23 5.26 -17.16
CA ASP A 38 -6.51 6.57 -17.77
C ASP A 38 -5.75 7.69 -17.04
N ARG A 39 -4.49 7.87 -17.45
CA ARG A 39 -3.60 8.90 -16.89
C ARG A 39 -4.06 10.33 -17.18
N THR A 40 -4.77 10.55 -18.29
CA THR A 40 -5.27 11.87 -18.66
C THR A 40 -6.39 12.30 -17.72
N GLU A 41 -7.32 11.40 -17.42
CA GLU A 41 -8.40 11.70 -16.48
C GLU A 41 -7.88 11.86 -15.05
N MET A 42 -6.92 11.02 -14.61
CA MET A 42 -6.25 11.21 -13.31
C MET A 42 -5.67 12.63 -13.17
N ALA A 43 -4.91 13.09 -14.17
CA ALA A 43 -4.31 14.43 -14.17
C ALA A 43 -5.37 15.55 -14.21
N ARG A 44 -6.48 15.34 -14.94
CA ARG A 44 -7.59 16.28 -14.99
C ARG A 44 -8.23 16.48 -13.61
N GLN A 45 -8.44 15.38 -12.86
CA GLN A 45 -9.01 15.43 -11.52
C GLN A 45 -8.10 16.17 -10.53
N VAL A 46 -6.80 15.90 -10.55
CA VAL A 46 -5.81 16.62 -9.71
C VAL A 46 -5.80 18.12 -10.03
N THR A 47 -5.79 18.48 -11.32
CA THR A 47 -5.82 19.89 -11.75
C THR A 47 -7.11 20.58 -11.31
N ALA A 48 -8.25 19.90 -11.42
CA ALA A 48 -9.55 20.45 -11.02
C ALA A 48 -9.73 20.56 -9.51
N ALA A 49 -8.93 19.86 -8.71
CA ALA A 49 -8.94 19.89 -7.25
C ALA A 49 -8.14 21.06 -6.67
N ALA A 50 -7.22 21.66 -7.43
CA ALA A 50 -6.32 22.71 -6.96
C ALA A 50 -7.05 23.85 -6.25
N GLY A 51 -6.56 24.24 -5.07
CA GLY A 51 -7.13 25.30 -4.24
C GLY A 51 -8.48 24.99 -3.57
N LYS A 52 -8.99 23.75 -3.63
CA LYS A 52 -10.24 23.34 -2.96
C LYS A 52 -9.90 22.60 -1.65
N PRO A 53 -10.13 23.21 -0.47
CA PRO A 53 -9.83 22.57 0.81
C PRO A 53 -10.53 21.22 0.99
N GLY A 54 -9.78 20.21 1.47
CA GLY A 54 -10.27 18.84 1.69
C GLY A 54 -10.47 17.99 0.43
N ILE A 55 -10.29 18.57 -0.77
CA ILE A 55 -10.30 17.84 -2.05
C ILE A 55 -8.89 17.85 -2.65
N GLU A 56 -8.21 19.00 -2.64
CA GLU A 56 -6.84 19.13 -3.14
C GLU A 56 -5.88 18.17 -2.45
N ASP A 57 -5.89 18.14 -1.12
CA ASP A 57 -5.02 17.30 -0.30
C ASP A 57 -5.22 15.81 -0.60
N LEU A 58 -6.48 15.37 -0.70
CA LEU A 58 -6.85 14.00 -1.04
C LEU A 58 -6.37 13.62 -2.44
N LEU A 59 -6.60 14.46 -3.46
CA LEU A 59 -6.21 14.16 -4.83
C LEU A 59 -4.68 14.18 -5.01
N LEU A 60 -3.98 15.07 -4.29
CA LEU A 60 -2.51 15.07 -4.25
C LEU A 60 -1.97 13.80 -3.60
N ALA A 61 -2.58 13.32 -2.51
CA ALA A 61 -2.18 12.08 -1.87
C ALA A 61 -2.40 10.86 -2.79
N LEU A 62 -3.54 10.79 -3.48
CA LEU A 62 -3.81 9.74 -4.47
C LEU A 62 -2.83 9.79 -5.66
N ASP A 63 -2.44 10.98 -6.14
CA ASP A 63 -1.39 11.12 -7.18
C ASP A 63 -0.01 10.75 -6.63
N ALA A 64 0.27 10.99 -5.35
CA ALA A 64 1.48 10.51 -4.71
C ALA A 64 1.54 8.98 -4.75
N ASP A 65 0.46 8.30 -4.39
CA ASP A 65 0.36 6.84 -4.42
C ASP A 65 0.46 6.28 -5.85
N SER A 66 -0.25 6.87 -6.81
CA SER A 66 -0.15 6.46 -8.21
C SER A 66 1.26 6.69 -8.78
N SER A 67 1.91 7.79 -8.42
CA SER A 67 3.31 8.05 -8.80
C SER A 67 4.24 6.98 -8.22
N ALA A 68 4.05 6.59 -6.96
CA ALA A 68 4.80 5.52 -6.32
C ALA A 68 4.53 4.13 -6.94
N TYR A 69 3.27 3.85 -7.30
CA TYR A 69 2.85 2.61 -7.96
C TYR A 69 3.64 2.37 -9.26
N TYR A 70 3.88 3.44 -10.04
CA TYR A 70 4.70 3.41 -11.26
C TYR A 70 6.21 3.68 -11.01
N GLY A 71 6.65 3.70 -9.75
CA GLY A 71 8.07 3.85 -9.38
C GLY A 71 8.64 5.27 -9.50
N GLN A 72 7.82 6.30 -9.64
CA GLN A 72 8.23 7.71 -9.65
C GLN A 72 8.32 8.25 -8.22
N LEU A 73 9.21 7.69 -7.41
CA LEU A 73 9.27 7.91 -5.97
C LEU A 73 9.59 9.37 -5.59
N GLY A 74 10.44 10.06 -6.35
CA GLY A 74 10.74 11.49 -6.20
C GLY A 74 9.49 12.36 -6.35
N LYS A 75 8.68 12.13 -7.40
CA LYS A 75 7.39 12.79 -7.60
C LYS A 75 6.43 12.46 -6.44
N ALA A 76 6.39 11.19 -6.05
CA ALA A 76 5.59 10.70 -4.94
C ALA A 76 5.86 11.45 -3.63
N ARG A 77 7.14 11.71 -3.31
CA ARG A 77 7.55 12.44 -2.10
C ARG A 77 7.07 13.89 -2.12
N ALA A 78 7.31 14.59 -3.22
CA ALA A 78 6.89 15.99 -3.38
C ALA A 78 5.35 16.14 -3.29
N LEU A 79 4.60 15.19 -3.87
CA LEU A 79 3.14 15.18 -3.77
C LEU A 79 2.65 14.89 -2.35
N SER A 80 3.26 13.94 -1.64
CA SER A 80 2.92 13.65 -0.24
C SER A 80 3.16 14.86 0.68
N GLU A 81 4.29 15.55 0.50
CA GLU A 81 4.60 16.78 1.24
C GLU A 81 3.56 17.87 0.92
N HIS A 82 3.23 18.07 -0.35
CA HIS A 82 2.23 19.07 -0.75
C HIS A 82 0.82 18.73 -0.25
N ALA A 83 0.42 17.46 -0.27
CA ALA A 83 -0.84 17.00 0.30
C ALA A 83 -0.91 17.30 1.81
N ALA A 84 0.17 17.01 2.54
CA ALA A 84 0.27 17.27 3.97
C ALA A 84 0.20 18.77 4.30
N ASP A 85 0.90 19.62 3.55
CA ASP A 85 0.82 21.07 3.71
C ASP A 85 -0.57 21.62 3.38
N SER A 86 -1.24 21.08 2.35
CA SER A 86 -2.61 21.47 1.99
C SER A 86 -3.60 21.08 3.10
N ALA A 87 -3.52 19.86 3.62
CA ALA A 87 -4.33 19.41 4.74
C ALA A 87 -4.11 20.26 5.99
N GLU A 88 -2.85 20.60 6.31
CA GLU A 88 -2.53 21.45 7.46
C GLU A 88 -3.11 22.86 7.32
N ARG A 89 -3.01 23.48 6.13
CA ARG A 89 -3.65 24.78 5.84
C ARG A 89 -5.16 24.74 5.99
N ALA A 90 -5.79 23.59 5.70
CA ALA A 90 -7.21 23.35 5.92
C ALA A 90 -7.58 22.97 7.37
N GLY A 91 -6.60 22.94 8.29
CA GLY A 91 -6.81 22.59 9.71
C GLY A 91 -6.77 21.08 10.01
N GLY A 92 -6.52 20.24 9.01
CA GLY A 92 -6.49 18.78 9.10
C GLY A 92 -5.15 18.21 9.59
N LYS A 93 -4.78 18.45 10.86
CA LYS A 93 -3.52 17.94 11.44
C LYS A 93 -3.40 16.41 11.46
N GLU A 94 -4.50 15.71 11.69
CA GLU A 94 -4.52 14.25 11.62
C GLU A 94 -4.33 13.74 10.19
N ILE A 95 -4.99 14.38 9.21
CA ILE A 95 -4.88 14.05 7.79
C ILE A 95 -3.44 14.26 7.30
N ARG A 96 -2.81 15.37 7.69
CA ARG A 96 -1.37 15.62 7.47
C ARG A 96 -0.53 14.44 7.98
N ALA A 97 -0.76 13.99 9.23
CA ALA A 97 -0.02 12.87 9.81
C ALA A 97 -0.28 11.55 9.07
N GLN A 98 -1.51 11.32 8.58
CA GLN A 98 -1.86 10.14 7.77
C GLN A 98 -1.06 10.08 6.46
N TYR A 99 -0.89 11.22 5.76
CA TYR A 99 -0.07 11.24 4.53
C TYR A 99 1.41 10.94 4.80
N TYR A 100 1.96 11.44 5.91
CA TYR A 100 3.32 11.08 6.33
C TYR A 100 3.43 9.59 6.73
N ALA A 101 2.41 9.01 7.37
CA ALA A 101 2.40 7.58 7.69
C ALA A 101 2.38 6.72 6.41
N ALA A 102 1.51 7.04 5.44
CA ALA A 102 1.45 6.36 4.15
C ALA A 102 2.77 6.49 3.36
N SER A 103 3.37 7.68 3.36
CA SER A 103 4.71 7.95 2.81
C SER A 103 5.77 7.05 3.47
N GLY A 104 5.75 6.93 4.80
CA GLY A 104 6.67 6.08 5.55
C GLY A 104 6.55 4.60 5.20
N ILE A 105 5.33 4.08 5.10
CA ILE A 105 5.07 2.69 4.70
C ILE A 105 5.59 2.44 3.28
N ARG A 106 5.30 3.34 2.34
CA ARG A 106 5.76 3.28 0.94
C ARG A 106 7.28 3.23 0.84
N GLU A 107 7.98 4.12 1.56
CA GLU A 107 9.44 4.14 1.58
C GLU A 107 10.02 2.83 2.13
N GLY A 108 9.44 2.32 3.22
CA GLY A 108 9.88 1.07 3.84
C GLY A 108 9.66 -0.14 2.92
N LEU A 109 8.50 -0.21 2.26
CA LEU A 109 8.20 -1.23 1.24
C LEU A 109 9.21 -1.22 0.09
N PHE A 110 9.69 -0.03 -0.31
CA PHE A 110 10.66 0.11 -1.38
C PHE A 110 12.12 -0.03 -0.93
N GLY A 111 12.35 -0.28 0.37
CA GLY A 111 13.66 -0.52 0.97
C GLY A 111 14.41 0.73 1.44
N ASN A 112 13.75 1.90 1.50
CA ASN A 112 14.34 3.16 1.96
C ASN A 112 14.14 3.37 3.48
N SER A 113 14.76 2.51 4.30
CA SER A 113 14.57 2.49 5.76
C SER A 113 14.74 3.84 6.46
N ASN A 114 15.75 4.63 6.07
CA ASN A 114 16.01 5.92 6.71
C ASN A 114 14.87 6.93 6.48
N ARG A 115 14.39 7.04 5.23
CA ARG A 115 13.25 7.92 4.92
C ARG A 115 11.97 7.39 5.55
N ALA A 116 11.75 6.08 5.52
CA ALA A 116 10.60 5.47 6.18
C ALA A 116 10.52 5.85 7.66
N ARG A 117 11.65 5.79 8.40
CA ARG A 117 11.75 6.20 9.80
C ARG A 117 11.49 7.69 10.01
N GLU A 118 12.02 8.54 9.14
CA GLU A 118 11.81 9.98 9.21
C GLU A 118 10.32 10.34 9.05
N GLN A 119 9.66 9.80 8.02
CA GLN A 119 8.25 10.03 7.75
C GLN A 119 7.35 9.48 8.87
N ALA A 120 7.67 8.29 9.39
CA ALA A 120 7.00 7.72 10.57
C ALA A 120 7.17 8.61 11.82
N THR A 121 8.34 9.22 12.00
CA THR A 121 8.61 10.15 13.10
C THR A 121 7.74 11.41 12.99
N ILE A 122 7.64 11.99 11.80
CA ILE A 122 6.77 13.15 11.55
C ILE A 122 5.30 12.80 11.85
N ALA A 123 4.83 11.65 11.35
CA ALA A 123 3.46 11.18 11.59
C ALA A 123 3.18 10.94 13.09
N SER A 124 4.13 10.33 13.81
CA SER A 124 4.00 10.05 15.25
C SER A 124 3.97 11.29 16.14
N GLY A 125 4.31 12.47 15.61
CA GLY A 125 4.17 13.75 16.32
C GLY A 125 2.72 14.17 16.57
N TYR A 126 1.75 13.49 15.97
CA TYR A 126 0.32 13.70 16.19
C TYR A 126 -0.33 12.46 16.81
N PHE A 127 -1.09 12.67 17.88
CA PHE A 127 -1.87 11.61 18.53
C PHE A 127 -3.25 11.51 17.86
N GLY A 128 -3.42 10.53 16.98
CA GLY A 128 -4.67 10.33 16.23
C GLY A 128 -5.47 9.10 16.64
N GLY A 129 -6.47 8.79 15.82
CA GLY A 129 -7.30 7.60 15.93
C GLY A 129 -6.54 6.30 15.62
N ARG A 130 -7.28 5.19 15.64
CA ARG A 130 -6.74 3.84 15.46
C ARG A 130 -5.99 3.66 14.14
N ASP A 131 -6.47 4.30 13.07
CA ASP A 131 -5.94 4.12 11.70
C ASP A 131 -4.57 4.80 11.56
N LEU A 132 -4.41 6.01 12.12
CA LEU A 132 -3.11 6.69 12.17
C LEU A 132 -2.12 5.91 13.04
N ALA A 133 -2.55 5.43 14.21
CA ALA A 133 -1.70 4.64 15.10
C ALA A 133 -1.20 3.36 14.40
N TYR A 134 -2.08 2.65 13.69
CA TYR A 134 -1.70 1.51 12.86
C TYR A 134 -0.69 1.90 11.77
N GLY A 135 -0.97 2.95 11.00
CA GLY A 135 -0.08 3.41 9.93
C GLY A 135 1.31 3.80 10.42
N VAL A 136 1.40 4.49 11.57
CA VAL A 136 2.67 4.86 12.21
C VAL A 136 3.45 3.63 12.66
N ALA A 137 2.80 2.69 13.35
CA ALA A 137 3.44 1.45 13.80
C ALA A 137 3.96 0.65 12.60
N LEU A 138 3.13 0.50 11.56
CA LEU A 138 3.48 -0.21 10.34
C LEU A 138 4.67 0.45 9.62
N ALA A 139 4.68 1.77 9.51
CA ALA A 139 5.79 2.52 8.91
C ALA A 139 7.11 2.28 9.66
N TYR A 140 7.11 2.31 10.99
CA TYR A 140 8.30 2.01 11.79
C TYR A 140 8.80 0.57 11.58
N ILE A 141 7.89 -0.39 11.54
CA ILE A 141 8.25 -1.80 11.33
C ILE A 141 8.84 -2.02 9.94
N PHE A 142 8.24 -1.46 8.88
CA PHE A 142 8.81 -1.52 7.53
C PHE A 142 10.12 -0.73 7.41
N ALA A 143 10.33 0.30 8.23
CA ALA A 143 11.61 0.99 8.34
C ALA A 143 12.69 0.16 9.06
N GLY A 144 12.33 -0.96 9.68
CA GLY A 144 13.22 -1.76 10.51
C GLY A 144 13.50 -1.15 11.90
N ASP A 145 12.72 -0.17 12.33
CA ASP A 145 12.78 0.40 13.68
C ASP A 145 11.88 -0.39 14.63
N LEU A 146 12.35 -1.60 14.99
CA LEU A 146 11.54 -2.57 15.73
C LEU A 146 11.16 -2.04 17.12
N ASN A 147 12.05 -1.32 17.80
CA ASN A 147 11.78 -0.76 19.13
C ASN A 147 10.57 0.19 19.10
N ARG A 148 10.53 1.12 18.13
CA ARG A 148 9.39 2.04 17.99
C ARG A 148 8.15 1.33 17.46
N GLY A 149 8.32 0.37 16.54
CA GLY A 149 7.22 -0.46 16.03
C GLY A 149 6.52 -1.26 17.11
N GLU A 150 7.26 -1.94 17.98
CA GLU A 150 6.76 -2.70 19.13
C GLU A 150 6.05 -1.79 20.13
N ALA A 151 6.67 -0.67 20.51
CA ALA A 151 6.06 0.28 21.45
C ALA A 151 4.72 0.84 20.93
N GLN A 152 4.63 1.20 19.65
CA GLN A 152 3.38 1.67 19.04
C GLN A 152 2.32 0.55 18.94
N THR A 153 2.75 -0.68 18.68
CA THR A 153 1.85 -1.85 18.62
C THR A 153 1.24 -2.14 19.99
N GLU A 154 2.04 -2.11 21.05
CA GLU A 154 1.56 -2.29 22.43
C GLU A 154 0.63 -1.16 22.88
N GLU A 155 0.95 0.09 22.54
CA GLU A 155 0.12 1.25 22.87
C GLU A 155 -1.24 1.17 22.17
N LEU A 156 -1.27 0.74 20.91
CA LEU A 156 -2.51 0.53 20.16
C LEU A 156 -3.42 -0.50 20.85
N GLU A 157 -2.87 -1.63 21.29
CA GLU A 157 -3.61 -2.67 22.02
C GLU A 157 -4.14 -2.16 23.36
N LYS A 158 -3.31 -1.44 24.13
CA LYS A 158 -3.70 -0.88 25.44
C LYS A 158 -4.84 0.14 25.31
N ARG A 159 -4.79 1.00 24.29
CA ARG A 159 -5.84 2.00 24.04
C ARG A 159 -7.15 1.40 23.52
N LEU A 160 -7.08 0.36 22.68
CA LEU A 160 -8.21 -0.15 21.92
C LEU A 160 -8.36 -1.68 21.99
N PRO A 161 -8.43 -2.29 23.19
CA PRO A 161 -8.41 -3.74 23.37
C PRO A 161 -9.66 -4.45 22.81
N GLU A 162 -10.79 -3.73 22.67
CA GLU A 162 -12.06 -4.27 22.16
C GLU A 162 -12.42 -3.80 20.75
N ASP A 163 -11.56 -2.99 20.12
CA ASP A 163 -11.81 -2.56 18.74
C ASP A 163 -11.65 -3.75 17.78
N THR A 164 -12.73 -4.06 17.05
CA THR A 164 -12.79 -5.24 16.18
C THR A 164 -11.76 -5.18 15.05
N ILE A 165 -11.50 -4.01 14.46
CA ILE A 165 -10.52 -3.84 13.38
C ILE A 165 -9.10 -3.97 13.95
N VAL A 166 -8.87 -3.41 15.13
CA VAL A 166 -7.58 -3.55 15.83
C VAL A 166 -7.26 -5.02 16.11
N LYS A 167 -8.21 -5.78 16.65
CA LYS A 167 -8.04 -7.20 16.99
C LYS A 167 -7.92 -8.10 15.77
N CYS A 168 -8.73 -7.85 14.75
CA CYS A 168 -8.85 -8.75 13.60
C CYS A 168 -7.81 -8.46 12.52
N ASN A 169 -7.46 -7.18 12.28
CA ASN A 169 -6.62 -6.80 11.15
C ASN A 169 -5.29 -6.18 11.58
N TYR A 170 -5.33 -5.13 12.41
CA TYR A 170 -4.12 -4.32 12.67
C TYR A 170 -3.09 -5.03 13.54
N LEU A 171 -3.47 -5.49 14.75
CA LEU A 171 -2.54 -6.15 15.66
C LEU A 171 -1.95 -7.44 15.06
N PRO A 172 -2.74 -8.33 14.43
CA PRO A 172 -2.16 -9.51 13.76
C PRO A 172 -1.13 -9.12 12.69
N THR A 173 -1.40 -8.09 11.89
CA THR A 173 -0.47 -7.64 10.85
C THR A 173 0.83 -7.08 11.42
N LEU A 174 0.74 -6.18 12.42
CA LEU A 174 1.91 -5.59 13.07
C LEU A 174 2.78 -6.66 13.73
N ARG A 175 2.16 -7.55 14.52
CA ARG A 175 2.86 -8.65 15.23
C ARG A 175 3.49 -9.65 14.27
N ALA A 176 2.81 -10.01 13.19
CA ALA A 176 3.36 -10.92 12.21
C ALA A 176 4.55 -10.31 11.47
N LYS A 177 4.47 -9.02 11.10
CA LYS A 177 5.62 -8.36 10.47
C LYS A 177 6.79 -8.24 11.44
N LEU A 178 6.55 -7.94 12.72
CA LEU A 178 7.60 -7.98 13.75
C LEU A 178 8.21 -9.37 13.90
N ALA A 179 7.41 -10.43 13.95
CA ALA A 179 7.89 -11.81 13.99
C ALA A 179 8.78 -12.14 12.77
N LEU A 180 8.41 -11.67 11.56
CA LEU A 180 9.27 -11.80 10.38
C LEU A 180 10.59 -11.06 10.50
N MET A 181 10.57 -9.83 11.01
CA MET A 181 11.80 -9.06 11.24
C MET A 181 12.71 -9.73 12.27
N HIS A 182 12.15 -10.50 13.20
CA HIS A 182 12.87 -11.36 14.15
C HIS A 182 13.23 -12.74 13.59
N SER A 183 13.09 -12.96 12.28
CA SER A 183 13.38 -14.24 11.60
C SER A 183 12.53 -15.43 12.10
N LYS A 184 11.26 -15.18 12.44
CA LYS A 184 10.29 -16.19 12.91
C LYS A 184 9.11 -16.33 11.94
N PRO A 185 9.33 -16.89 10.73
CA PRO A 185 8.29 -16.92 9.70
C PRO A 185 7.09 -17.81 10.04
N GLN A 186 7.30 -18.92 10.75
CA GLN A 186 6.17 -19.77 11.16
C GLN A 186 5.27 -19.08 12.19
N GLU A 187 5.86 -18.36 13.16
CA GLU A 187 5.10 -17.56 14.13
C GLU A 187 4.27 -16.48 13.43
N ALA A 188 4.83 -15.81 12.42
CA ALA A 188 4.11 -14.83 11.62
C ALA A 188 2.90 -15.44 10.87
N ILE A 189 3.06 -16.63 10.29
CA ILE A 189 1.97 -17.36 9.62
C ILE A 189 0.85 -17.68 10.61
N ASP A 190 1.21 -18.19 11.79
CA ASP A 190 0.25 -18.61 12.81
C ASP A 190 -0.54 -17.39 13.33
N ILE A 191 0.14 -16.27 13.64
CA ILE A 191 -0.47 -15.00 14.06
C ILE A 191 -1.52 -14.52 13.05
N LEU A 192 -1.20 -14.58 11.75
CA LEU A 192 -2.08 -14.05 10.70
C LEU A 192 -3.33 -14.89 10.47
N THR A 193 -3.44 -16.08 11.06
CA THR A 193 -4.68 -16.88 11.03
C THR A 193 -5.87 -16.08 11.58
N ALA A 194 -5.63 -15.22 12.58
CA ALA A 194 -6.65 -14.36 13.17
C ALA A 194 -7.25 -13.33 12.19
N ALA A 195 -6.52 -12.97 11.13
CA ALA A 195 -6.94 -11.96 10.15
C ALA A 195 -7.68 -12.52 8.94
N ALA A 196 -7.73 -13.86 8.78
CA ALA A 196 -8.24 -14.49 7.57
C ALA A 196 -9.71 -14.12 7.26
N SER A 197 -10.54 -13.89 8.27
CA SER A 197 -11.97 -13.56 8.08
C SER A 197 -12.26 -12.10 7.77
N CYS A 198 -11.30 -11.19 8.00
CA CYS A 198 -11.48 -9.74 7.86
C CYS A 198 -10.47 -9.07 6.94
N GLU A 199 -9.51 -9.80 6.38
CA GLU A 199 -8.46 -9.23 5.52
C GLU A 199 -9.01 -8.59 4.24
N LEU A 200 -10.12 -9.10 3.69
CA LEU A 200 -10.81 -8.51 2.53
C LEU A 200 -11.78 -7.36 2.90
N GLY A 201 -11.87 -7.01 4.19
CA GLY A 201 -12.67 -5.88 4.65
C GLY A 201 -11.99 -4.53 4.42
N LEU A 202 -12.77 -3.45 4.47
CA LEU A 202 -12.26 -2.08 4.48
C LEU A 202 -12.12 -1.62 5.94
N PRO A 203 -10.91 -1.48 6.48
CA PRO A 203 -10.73 -1.21 7.90
C PRO A 203 -11.03 0.26 8.27
N VAL A 204 -10.95 1.20 7.32
CA VAL A 204 -11.11 2.64 7.55
C VAL A 204 -12.38 3.19 6.86
N TYR A 205 -13.04 4.15 7.51
CA TYR A 205 -14.27 4.79 7.02
C TYR A 205 -14.04 6.02 6.12
N SER A 206 -12.80 6.52 5.98
CA SER A 206 -12.44 7.62 5.08
C SER A 206 -12.29 7.12 3.64
N TYR A 207 -12.36 8.02 2.64
CA TYR A 207 -12.08 7.64 1.25
C TYR A 207 -10.60 7.25 1.06
N TYR A 208 -9.70 7.96 1.75
CA TYR A 208 -8.30 7.60 1.87
C TYR A 208 -8.14 6.44 2.87
N ASN A 209 -8.77 5.30 2.55
CA ASN A 209 -8.81 4.09 3.35
C ASN A 209 -7.54 3.29 3.10
N TRP A 210 -6.44 3.70 3.71
CA TRP A 210 -5.14 3.00 3.68
C TRP A 210 -4.77 2.58 5.10
N PRO A 211 -4.07 1.45 5.31
CA PRO A 211 -3.58 0.43 4.34
C PRO A 211 -4.53 -0.79 4.18
N ASN A 212 -4.72 -1.35 2.97
CA ASN A 212 -5.57 -2.53 2.72
C ASN A 212 -4.76 -3.79 2.35
N LEU A 213 -5.28 -5.00 2.64
CA LEU A 213 -4.64 -6.29 2.31
C LEU A 213 -3.21 -6.51 2.83
N TYR A 214 -2.71 -5.68 3.75
CA TYR A 214 -1.43 -5.93 4.41
C TYR A 214 -1.34 -7.25 5.18
N PRO A 215 -2.42 -7.80 5.80
CA PRO A 215 -2.37 -9.16 6.33
C PRO A 215 -1.94 -10.19 5.28
N ALA A 216 -2.52 -10.13 4.06
CA ALA A 216 -2.17 -11.03 2.97
C ALA A 216 -0.74 -10.79 2.45
N TYR A 217 -0.33 -9.52 2.32
CA TYR A 217 1.03 -9.18 1.88
C TYR A 217 2.09 -9.72 2.84
N VAL A 218 1.92 -9.49 4.15
CA VAL A 218 2.84 -9.97 5.19
C VAL A 218 2.81 -11.50 5.28
N ARG A 219 1.65 -12.14 5.07
CA ARG A 219 1.56 -13.61 4.99
C ARG A 219 2.34 -14.18 3.81
N GLY A 220 2.27 -13.53 2.65
CA GLY A 220 3.06 -13.88 1.48
C GLY A 220 4.57 -13.75 1.74
N GLU A 221 5.00 -12.66 2.38
CA GLU A 221 6.39 -12.49 2.83
C GLU A 221 6.81 -13.60 3.82
N ALA A 222 5.91 -13.99 4.73
CA ALA A 222 6.16 -15.07 5.67
C ALA A 222 6.32 -16.43 4.99
N TYR A 223 5.49 -16.74 4.00
CA TYR A 223 5.63 -17.94 3.20
C TYR A 223 6.93 -17.94 2.37
N LEU A 224 7.33 -16.81 1.78
CA LEU A 224 8.63 -16.69 1.14
C LEU A 224 9.78 -17.01 2.11
N ALA A 225 9.76 -16.39 3.30
CA ALA A 225 10.78 -16.60 4.33
C ALA A 225 10.78 -18.04 4.90
N ALA A 226 9.64 -18.74 4.86
CA ALA A 226 9.50 -20.14 5.23
C ALA A 226 9.84 -21.12 4.09
N HIS A 227 10.32 -20.64 2.93
CA HIS A 227 10.56 -21.44 1.72
C HIS A 227 9.30 -22.14 1.16
N ARG A 228 8.12 -21.57 1.40
CA ARG A 228 6.80 -22.09 1.00
C ARG A 228 6.28 -21.32 -0.23
N GLY A 229 6.95 -21.53 -1.37
CA GLY A 229 6.71 -20.76 -2.60
C GLY A 229 5.28 -20.83 -3.11
N SER A 230 4.66 -22.02 -3.12
CA SER A 230 3.28 -22.20 -3.61
C SER A 230 2.25 -21.45 -2.78
N GLU A 231 2.38 -21.44 -1.45
CA GLU A 231 1.50 -20.66 -0.58
C GLU A 231 1.76 -19.14 -0.71
N ALA A 232 3.01 -18.73 -0.91
CA ALA A 232 3.34 -17.33 -1.20
C ALA A 232 2.69 -16.85 -2.51
N VAL A 233 2.71 -17.68 -3.56
CA VAL A 233 2.02 -17.39 -4.84
C VAL A 233 0.54 -17.08 -4.59
N ALA A 234 -0.15 -17.90 -3.81
CA ALA A 234 -1.57 -17.72 -3.53
C ALA A 234 -1.87 -16.37 -2.83
N GLU A 235 -1.05 -15.96 -1.87
CA GLU A 235 -1.24 -14.69 -1.15
C GLU A 235 -0.97 -13.47 -2.04
N PHE A 236 0.07 -13.47 -2.87
CA PHE A 236 0.32 -12.34 -3.78
C PHE A 236 -0.70 -12.30 -4.92
N GLN A 237 -1.15 -13.44 -5.43
CA GLN A 237 -2.23 -13.51 -6.42
C GLN A 237 -3.55 -12.96 -5.86
N LYS A 238 -3.82 -13.17 -4.56
CA LYS A 238 -5.01 -12.61 -3.87
C LYS A 238 -5.02 -11.09 -3.96
N ILE A 239 -3.90 -10.43 -3.68
CA ILE A 239 -3.76 -8.96 -3.75
C ILE A 239 -4.03 -8.47 -5.19
N LEU A 240 -3.44 -9.14 -6.18
CA LEU A 240 -3.57 -8.75 -7.59
C LEU A 240 -4.97 -9.00 -8.16
N THR A 241 -5.64 -10.07 -7.72
CA THR A 241 -7.02 -10.37 -8.11
C THR A 241 -7.99 -9.34 -7.53
N HIS A 242 -7.75 -8.86 -6.31
CA HIS A 242 -8.58 -7.85 -5.65
C HIS A 242 -8.05 -6.42 -5.88
N ARG A 243 -7.63 -6.11 -7.12
CA ARG A 243 -7.08 -4.78 -7.46
C ARG A 243 -8.05 -3.62 -7.20
N GLY A 244 -9.35 -3.87 -7.12
CA GLY A 244 -10.35 -2.86 -6.75
C GLY A 244 -10.29 -2.44 -5.29
N LEU A 245 -9.78 -3.29 -4.39
CA LEU A 245 -9.54 -2.97 -2.97
C LEU A 245 -8.17 -2.30 -2.78
N VAL A 246 -7.16 -2.76 -3.51
CA VAL A 246 -5.76 -2.27 -3.42
C VAL A 246 -5.57 -0.94 -4.15
N LEU A 247 -6.26 -0.77 -5.29
CA LEU A 247 -6.12 0.39 -6.17
C LEU A 247 -4.64 0.78 -6.38
N ASN A 248 -4.29 2.02 -6.07
CA ASN A 248 -2.98 2.63 -6.26
C ASN A 248 -2.01 2.38 -5.10
N GLU A 249 -2.32 1.46 -4.17
CA GLU A 249 -1.38 1.07 -3.11
C GLU A 249 -0.09 0.44 -3.69
N PRO A 250 1.11 0.83 -3.19
CA PRO A 250 2.40 0.27 -3.57
C PRO A 250 2.45 -1.25 -3.50
N ILE A 251 1.69 -1.86 -2.57
CA ILE A 251 1.61 -3.33 -2.48
C ILE A 251 1.05 -3.95 -3.76
N GLY A 252 0.20 -3.26 -4.52
CA GLY A 252 -0.30 -3.74 -5.81
C GLY A 252 0.81 -3.87 -6.85
N ALA A 253 1.76 -2.93 -6.86
CA ALA A 253 2.93 -2.99 -7.73
C ALA A 253 3.96 -4.02 -7.23
N VAL A 254 4.35 -3.96 -5.95
CA VAL A 254 5.39 -4.85 -5.42
C VAL A 254 4.94 -6.30 -5.30
N SER A 255 3.63 -6.58 -5.24
CA SER A 255 3.13 -7.97 -5.28
C SER A 255 3.46 -8.67 -6.60
N GLN A 256 3.63 -7.95 -7.71
CA GLN A 256 4.12 -8.57 -8.97
C GLN A 256 5.55 -9.09 -8.82
N LEU A 257 6.43 -8.30 -8.18
CA LEU A 257 7.80 -8.73 -7.88
C LEU A 257 7.81 -9.93 -6.93
N GLN A 258 7.04 -9.84 -5.84
CA GLN A 258 7.00 -10.93 -4.86
C GLN A 258 6.40 -12.21 -5.43
N LEU A 259 5.44 -12.10 -6.36
CA LEU A 259 4.92 -13.23 -7.12
C LEU A 259 6.03 -13.89 -7.97
N GLY A 260 6.90 -13.09 -8.61
CA GLY A 260 8.08 -13.60 -9.31
C GLY A 260 9.03 -14.36 -8.39
N ARG A 261 9.31 -13.84 -7.20
CA ARG A 261 10.10 -14.52 -6.16
C ARG A 261 9.45 -15.83 -5.71
N ALA A 262 8.14 -15.83 -5.51
CA ALA A 262 7.38 -16.99 -5.06
C ALA A 262 7.38 -18.13 -6.10
N TYR A 263 7.17 -17.81 -7.37
CA TYR A 263 7.24 -18.79 -8.47
C TYR A 263 8.64 -19.38 -8.64
N VAL A 264 9.69 -18.55 -8.58
CA VAL A 264 11.07 -19.04 -8.65
C VAL A 264 11.37 -19.99 -7.48
N LEU A 265 10.91 -19.63 -6.28
CA LEU A 265 11.05 -20.46 -5.09
C LEU A 265 10.29 -21.80 -5.21
N SER A 266 9.14 -21.83 -5.90
CA SER A 266 8.38 -23.07 -6.16
C SER A 266 8.89 -23.86 -7.38
N GLY A 267 9.96 -23.41 -8.04
CA GLY A 267 10.54 -24.06 -9.22
C GLY A 267 9.87 -23.73 -10.55
N ASP A 268 8.86 -22.86 -10.56
CA ASP A 268 8.16 -22.41 -11.76
C ASP A 268 8.88 -21.21 -12.39
N LEU A 269 9.99 -21.50 -13.07
CA LEU A 269 10.84 -20.46 -13.66
C LEU A 269 10.16 -19.70 -14.81
N VAL A 270 9.19 -20.32 -15.49
CA VAL A 270 8.42 -19.72 -16.59
C VAL A 270 7.57 -18.58 -16.04
N ASN A 271 6.70 -18.89 -15.06
CA ASN A 271 5.84 -17.89 -14.44
C ASN A 271 6.64 -16.90 -13.59
N GLY A 272 7.72 -17.36 -12.95
CA GLY A 272 8.67 -16.51 -12.25
C GLY A 272 9.23 -15.42 -13.14
N ARG A 273 9.85 -15.80 -14.27
CA ARG A 273 10.40 -14.85 -15.24
C ARG A 273 9.33 -13.89 -15.77
N ALA A 274 8.13 -14.40 -16.09
CA ALA A 274 7.03 -13.56 -16.57
C ALA A 274 6.58 -12.51 -15.53
N ALA A 275 6.49 -12.87 -14.25
CA ALA A 275 6.09 -11.94 -13.19
C ALA A 275 7.17 -10.86 -12.92
N TYR A 276 8.46 -11.21 -12.95
CA TYR A 276 9.53 -10.21 -12.90
C TYR A 276 9.45 -9.24 -14.09
N GLN A 277 9.24 -9.75 -15.30
CA GLN A 277 9.13 -8.90 -16.49
C GLN A 277 7.95 -7.93 -16.36
N LYS A 278 6.78 -8.38 -15.88
CA LYS A 278 5.62 -7.52 -15.61
C LYS A 278 5.95 -6.38 -14.63
N PHE A 279 6.67 -6.68 -13.54
CA PHE A 279 7.12 -5.64 -12.59
C PHE A 279 8.08 -4.65 -13.25
N LEU A 280 9.07 -5.14 -13.99
CA LEU A 280 10.07 -4.29 -14.66
C LEU A 280 9.46 -3.44 -15.78
N ASP A 281 8.45 -3.95 -16.49
CA ASP A 281 7.69 -3.20 -17.50
C ASP A 281 6.85 -2.10 -16.85
N LEU A 282 6.22 -2.38 -15.70
CA LEU A 282 5.50 -1.38 -14.91
C LEU A 282 6.44 -0.26 -14.45
N TRP A 283 7.68 -0.61 -14.09
CA TRP A 283 8.70 0.29 -13.54
C TRP A 283 9.78 0.67 -14.57
N LYS A 284 9.45 0.64 -15.87
CA LYS A 284 10.40 0.98 -16.94
C LYS A 284 10.94 2.42 -16.85
N ASP A 285 10.09 3.33 -16.34
CA ASP A 285 10.36 4.76 -16.16
C ASP A 285 10.55 5.13 -14.67
N ALA A 286 10.77 4.13 -13.81
CA ALA A 286 10.94 4.34 -12.38
C ALA A 286 12.28 5.01 -12.05
N ASP A 287 12.32 5.71 -10.91
CA ASP A 287 13.56 6.29 -10.40
C ASP A 287 14.61 5.18 -10.21
N PRO A 288 15.82 5.32 -10.77
CA PRO A 288 16.77 4.21 -10.87
C PRO A 288 17.42 3.83 -9.53
N ASP A 289 17.33 4.69 -8.53
CA ASP A 289 17.99 4.53 -7.24
C ASP A 289 17.19 3.71 -6.23
N ILE A 290 15.91 3.41 -6.51
CA ILE A 290 15.00 2.70 -5.62
C ILE A 290 15.58 1.30 -5.27
N PRO A 291 15.80 0.98 -3.96
CA PRO A 291 16.44 -0.26 -3.55
C PRO A 291 15.77 -1.53 -4.06
N ILE A 292 14.44 -1.63 -3.96
CA ILE A 292 13.70 -2.83 -4.41
C ILE A 292 13.81 -3.05 -5.94
N LEU A 293 13.91 -1.97 -6.73
CA LEU A 293 14.11 -2.07 -8.18
C LEU A 293 15.49 -2.64 -8.53
N LYS A 294 16.53 -2.20 -7.82
CA LYS A 294 17.90 -2.73 -8.00
C LYS A 294 17.97 -4.22 -7.67
N GLN A 295 17.29 -4.64 -6.60
CA GLN A 295 17.16 -6.05 -6.22
C GLN A 295 16.46 -6.84 -7.32
N ALA A 296 15.28 -6.37 -7.77
CA ALA A 296 14.50 -7.03 -8.82
C ALA A 296 15.29 -7.22 -10.12
N LYS A 297 16.02 -6.19 -10.58
CA LYS A 297 16.89 -6.28 -11.77
C LYS A 297 18.00 -7.33 -11.59
N THR A 298 18.62 -7.35 -10.41
CA THR A 298 19.69 -8.31 -10.08
C THR A 298 19.16 -9.75 -10.01
N GLU A 299 17.98 -9.95 -9.42
CA GLU A 299 17.31 -11.25 -9.32
C GLU A 299 16.88 -11.75 -10.70
N TYR A 300 16.24 -10.91 -11.51
CA TYR A 300 15.79 -11.24 -12.86
C TYR A 300 16.95 -11.66 -13.78
N ALA A 301 18.08 -10.94 -13.72
CA ALA A 301 19.26 -11.24 -14.53
C ALA A 301 19.90 -12.61 -14.20
N LYS A 302 19.65 -13.15 -13.00
CA LYS A 302 20.14 -14.47 -12.58
C LYS A 302 19.24 -15.62 -13.04
N LEU A 303 18.02 -15.34 -13.50
CA LEU A 303 17.13 -16.39 -13.97
C LEU A 303 17.68 -17.00 -15.27
N PRO A 304 17.67 -18.32 -15.43
CA PRO A 304 18.11 -18.95 -16.68
C PRO A 304 17.20 -18.52 -17.83
N GLU A 305 17.74 -18.51 -19.05
CA GLU A 305 16.92 -18.39 -20.25
C GLU A 305 16.02 -19.62 -20.34
N VAL A 306 14.71 -19.40 -20.31
CA VAL A 306 13.73 -20.45 -20.52
C VAL A 306 13.67 -20.68 -22.03
N ARG A 307 14.35 -21.72 -22.52
CA ARG A 307 14.15 -22.19 -23.89
C ARG A 307 12.76 -22.84 -23.95
N LEU A 308 11.88 -22.26 -24.76
CA LEU A 308 10.58 -22.83 -25.13
C LEU A 308 10.76 -24.11 -25.94
#